data_AF-S3PAW9-F1
#
_entry.id   AF-S3PAW9-F1
#
_cell.length_a   1.000
_cell.length_b   1.000
_cell.length_c   1.000
_cell.angle_alpha   90.00
_cell.angle_beta   90.00
_cell.angle_gamma   90.00
#
_symmetry.space_group_name_H-M   'P 1'
#
loop_
_entity.id
_entity.type
_entity.pdbx_description
1 polymer ?
#
loop_
_entity_poly.entity_id
_entity_poly.type
_entity_poly.pdbx_seq_one_letter_code
_entity_poly.pdbx_strand_id
1 'polypeptide(L)'
;MADIKVVAKGSHDTLATLSGTSVKLKEPSVVLIKVSPNDVLEVKREGTSVVIHLKNGEVIIIEDFFSETAATDNSLVFGDESDQLIWARFTNDEGLLLDAVNYQPLENIEPLLYGDNYNPLAWAAIPVTAGGILAWADSGSNSTDESDSDSDSDSDSDSDSDS
;
A
#
# COMPACT_ATOMS: atom_id res chain seq x y z
N MET A 1 -6.53 -27.79 5.77
CA MET A 1 -5.61 -26.69 6.09
C MET A 1 -5.34 -25.94 4.83
N ALA A 2 -5.81 -24.70 4.75
CA ALA A 2 -5.55 -23.82 3.62
C ALA A 2 -4.12 -23.26 3.63
N ASP A 3 -3.57 -23.02 2.44
CA ASP A 3 -2.34 -22.24 2.30
C ASP A 3 -2.67 -20.75 2.23
N ILE A 4 -2.03 -19.98 3.10
CA ILE A 4 -2.21 -18.54 3.25
C ILE A 4 -0.90 -17.86 2.89
N LYS A 5 -0.95 -16.95 1.93
CA LYS A 5 0.16 -16.09 1.53
C LYS A 5 -0.21 -14.64 1.83
N VAL A 6 0.68 -13.92 2.50
CA VAL A 6 0.51 -12.50 2.82
C VAL A 6 1.55 -11.70 2.05
N VAL A 7 1.10 -10.72 1.28
CA VAL A 7 1.95 -9.83 0.48
C VAL A 7 1.74 -8.40 0.94
N ALA A 8 2.81 -7.67 1.26
CA ALA A 8 2.73 -6.27 1.63
C ALA A 8 2.31 -5.43 0.43
N LYS A 9 1.30 -4.55 0.60
CA LYS A 9 0.87 -3.66 -0.50
C LYS A 9 1.92 -2.63 -0.88
N GLY A 10 2.71 -2.17 0.09
CA GLY A 10 3.70 -1.11 -0.11
C GLY A 10 5.01 -1.59 -0.73
N SER A 11 5.61 -2.67 -0.21
CA SER A 11 6.88 -3.18 -0.72
C SER A 11 6.76 -4.30 -1.74
N HIS A 12 5.55 -4.85 -1.94
CA HIS A 12 5.25 -6.01 -2.76
C HIS A 12 5.94 -7.30 -2.27
N ASP A 13 6.57 -7.27 -1.10
CA ASP A 13 7.24 -8.42 -0.52
C ASP A 13 6.24 -9.44 0.04
N THR A 14 6.57 -10.72 -0.08
CA THR A 14 5.82 -11.77 0.61
C THR A 14 6.24 -11.81 2.08
N LEU A 15 5.38 -11.28 2.95
CA LEU A 15 5.60 -11.19 4.40
C LEU A 15 5.49 -12.54 5.10
N ALA A 16 4.57 -13.39 4.63
CA ALA A 16 4.33 -14.69 5.21
C ALA A 16 3.80 -15.68 4.17
N THR A 17 4.21 -16.93 4.29
CA THR A 17 3.57 -18.07 3.62
C THR A 17 3.45 -19.17 4.67
N LEU A 18 2.21 -19.52 5.00
CA LEU A 18 1.92 -20.51 6.04
C LEU A 18 0.74 -21.37 5.63
N SER A 19 0.77 -22.65 6.02
CA SER A 19 -0.38 -23.54 5.94
C SER A 19 -1.05 -23.57 7.31
N GLY A 20 -2.27 -23.06 7.40
CA GLY A 20 -2.93 -22.88 8.69
C GLY A 20 -4.32 -22.30 8.60
N THR A 21 -4.89 -21.98 9.76
CA THR A 21 -6.26 -21.46 9.91
C THR A 21 -6.29 -20.06 10.51
N SER A 22 -5.13 -19.46 10.80
CA SER A 22 -5.10 -18.09 11.32
C SER A 22 -3.82 -17.36 10.93
N VAL A 23 -3.96 -16.07 10.63
CA VAL A 23 -2.86 -15.15 10.35
C VAL A 23 -3.17 -13.78 10.91
N LYS A 24 -2.16 -13.11 11.46
CA LYS A 24 -2.27 -11.75 11.98
C LYS A 24 -1.54 -10.75 11.11
N LEU A 25 -2.25 -9.70 10.70
CA LEU A 25 -1.69 -8.63 9.88
C LEU A 25 -1.09 -7.53 10.74
N LYS A 26 0.04 -6.97 10.28
CA LYS A 26 0.75 -5.88 10.96
C LYS A 26 0.84 -4.61 10.13
N GLU A 27 0.62 -4.73 8.83
CA GLU A 27 0.72 -3.65 7.86
C GLU A 27 -0.24 -3.92 6.69
N PRO A 28 -0.57 -2.92 5.86
CA PRO A 28 -1.48 -3.07 4.73
C PRO A 28 -1.02 -4.17 3.77
N SER A 29 -1.80 -5.25 3.69
CA SER A 29 -1.41 -6.46 3.00
C SER A 29 -2.55 -7.05 2.15
N VAL A 30 -2.15 -7.73 1.07
CA VAL A 30 -3.00 -8.63 0.31
C VAL A 30 -2.85 -10.03 0.89
N VAL A 31 -3.95 -10.58 1.40
CA VAL A 31 -4.02 -11.96 1.91
C VAL A 31 -4.59 -12.84 0.82
N LEU A 32 -3.73 -13.69 0.25
CA LEU A 32 -4.09 -14.70 -0.72
C LEU A 32 -4.30 -16.03 0.00
N ILE A 33 -5.51 -16.57 -0.11
CA ILE A 33 -5.86 -17.89 0.41
C ILE A 33 -6.03 -18.83 -0.77
N LYS A 34 -5.23 -19.90 -0.83
CA LYS A 34 -5.35 -20.96 -1.84
C LYS A 34 -6.52 -21.89 -1.50
N VAL A 35 -7.73 -21.39 -1.71
CA VAL A 35 -8.99 -22.13 -1.56
C VAL A 35 -9.88 -21.77 -2.74
N SER A 36 -10.52 -22.78 -3.33
CA SER A 36 -11.49 -22.53 -4.39
C SER A 36 -12.62 -21.65 -3.87
N PRO A 37 -13.01 -20.59 -4.58
CA PRO A 37 -14.18 -19.78 -4.23
C PRO A 37 -15.46 -20.61 -4.08
N ASN A 38 -15.55 -21.75 -4.79
CA ASN A 38 -16.66 -22.69 -4.67
C ASN A 38 -16.69 -23.43 -3.33
N ASP A 39 -15.57 -23.52 -2.62
CA ASP A 39 -15.45 -24.17 -1.32
C ASP A 39 -15.66 -23.20 -0.15
N VAL A 40 -15.72 -21.90 -0.44
CA VAL A 40 -16.07 -20.87 0.54
C VAL A 40 -17.58 -20.95 0.81
N LEU A 41 -17.94 -21.16 2.07
CA LEU A 41 -19.33 -21.15 2.52
C LEU A 41 -19.76 -19.71 2.82
N GLU A 42 -18.92 -18.99 3.57
CA GLU A 42 -19.28 -17.67 4.07
C GLU A 42 -18.02 -16.88 4.46
N VAL A 43 -18.07 -15.57 4.27
CA VAL A 43 -17.02 -14.64 4.70
C VAL A 43 -17.68 -13.56 5.53
N LYS A 44 -17.23 -13.40 6.78
CA LYS A 44 -17.80 -12.46 7.74
C LYS A 44 -16.73 -11.59 8.34
N ARG A 45 -17.16 -10.41 8.78
CA ARG A 45 -16.38 -9.56 9.68
C ARG A 45 -16.79 -9.85 11.12
N GLU A 46 -15.83 -10.16 11.97
CA GLU A 46 -15.99 -10.23 13.42
C GLU A 46 -15.03 -9.25 14.09
N GLY A 47 -15.55 -8.11 14.56
CA GLY A 47 -14.74 -7.04 15.14
C GLY A 47 -13.75 -6.44 14.14
N THR A 48 -12.45 -6.58 14.40
CA THR A 48 -11.36 -6.18 13.49
C THR A 48 -10.87 -7.33 12.60
N SER A 49 -11.45 -8.52 12.72
CA SER A 49 -10.98 -9.73 12.02
C SER A 49 -11.96 -10.15 10.94
N VAL A 50 -11.45 -10.88 9.95
CA VAL A 50 -12.26 -11.61 8.96
C VAL A 50 -12.30 -13.08 9.33
N VAL A 51 -13.49 -13.65 9.34
CA VAL A 51 -13.72 -15.08 9.59
C VAL A 51 -14.33 -15.70 8.34
N ILE A 52 -13.64 -16.72 7.81
CA ILE A 52 -14.02 -17.42 6.59
C ILE A 52 -14.41 -18.83 6.97
N HIS A 53 -15.66 -19.17 6.71
CA HIS A 53 -16.16 -20.53 6.87
C HIS A 53 -16.07 -21.24 5.53
N LEU A 54 -15.45 -22.42 5.52
CA LEU A 54 -15.40 -23.29 4.37
C LEU A 54 -16.49 -24.36 4.45
N LYS A 55 -16.92 -24.87 3.29
CA LYS A 55 -17.94 -25.92 3.18
C LYS A 55 -17.54 -27.24 3.84
N ASN A 56 -16.24 -27.47 3.99
CA ASN A 56 -15.68 -28.63 4.69
C ASN A 56 -15.71 -28.50 6.24
N GLY A 57 -16.16 -27.36 6.77
CA GLY A 57 -16.20 -27.06 8.21
C GLY A 57 -14.93 -26.42 8.77
N GLU A 58 -13.88 -26.21 7.96
CA GLU A 58 -12.69 -25.46 8.34
C GLU A 58 -13.02 -23.96 8.45
N VAL A 59 -12.41 -23.29 9.43
CA VAL A 59 -12.58 -21.85 9.68
C VAL A 59 -11.23 -21.19 9.61
N ILE A 60 -11.10 -20.16 8.77
CA ILE A 60 -9.87 -19.37 8.61
C ILE A 60 -10.11 -17.98 9.19
N ILE A 61 -9.21 -17.52 10.05
CA ILE A 61 -9.32 -16.26 10.78
C ILE A 61 -8.15 -15.34 10.39
N ILE A 62 -8.46 -14.20 9.78
CA ILE A 62 -7.48 -13.15 9.51
C ILE A 62 -7.65 -12.07 10.55
N GLU A 63 -6.71 -12.00 11.49
CA GLU A 63 -6.71 -11.03 12.58
C GLU A 63 -6.22 -9.67 12.10
N ASP A 64 -6.80 -8.61 12.67
CA ASP A 64 -6.47 -7.20 12.39
C ASP A 64 -6.68 -6.76 10.92
N PHE A 65 -7.51 -7.49 10.17
CA PHE A 65 -7.88 -7.14 8.78
C PHE A 65 -8.60 -5.78 8.65
N PHE A 66 -9.39 -5.39 9.65
CA PHE A 66 -10.05 -4.08 9.72
C PHE A 66 -9.44 -3.22 10.85
N SER A 67 -8.12 -3.32 11.06
CA SER A 67 -7.42 -2.49 12.03
C SER A 67 -7.42 -1.02 11.57
N GLU A 68 -7.67 -0.10 12.50
CA GLU A 68 -7.61 1.35 12.23
C GLU A 68 -6.21 1.95 12.48
N THR A 69 -5.26 1.14 12.96
CA THR A 69 -3.95 1.64 13.43
C THR A 69 -2.75 1.05 12.71
N ALA A 70 -2.79 -0.23 12.34
CA ALA A 70 -1.63 -0.94 11.79
C ALA A 70 -1.84 -1.37 10.34
N ALA A 71 -2.99 -2.00 10.05
CA ALA A 71 -3.29 -2.58 8.75
C ALA A 71 -4.62 -2.00 8.22
N THR A 72 -4.61 -0.73 7.80
CA THR A 72 -5.81 0.06 7.50
C THR A 72 -6.33 -0.08 6.06
N ASP A 73 -5.71 -0.90 5.22
CA ASP A 73 -6.12 -1.13 3.84
C ASP A 73 -5.76 -2.56 3.38
N ASN A 74 -6.42 -3.56 3.96
CA ASN A 74 -6.16 -4.95 3.59
C ASN A 74 -7.08 -5.43 2.48
N SER A 75 -6.62 -6.42 1.71
CA SER A 75 -7.42 -7.03 0.66
C SER A 75 -7.37 -8.54 0.77
N LEU A 76 -8.52 -9.19 0.61
CA LEU A 76 -8.66 -10.64 0.71
C LEU A 76 -8.89 -11.22 -0.68
N VAL A 77 -8.00 -12.12 -1.10
CA VAL A 77 -8.09 -12.78 -2.40
C VAL A 77 -8.14 -14.28 -2.20
N PHE A 78 -9.10 -14.93 -2.84
CA PHE A 78 -9.16 -16.38 -2.96
C PHE A 78 -8.52 -16.79 -4.27
N GLY A 79 -7.68 -17.81 -4.25
CA GLY A 79 -7.05 -18.40 -5.43
C GLY A 79 -7.29 -19.91 -5.48
N ASP A 80 -7.53 -20.46 -6.65
CA ASP A 80 -7.57 -21.91 -6.86
C ASP A 80 -6.28 -22.44 -7.52
N GLU A 81 -6.24 -23.75 -7.80
CA GLU A 81 -5.08 -24.37 -8.45
C GLU A 81 -4.89 -23.98 -9.92
N SER A 82 -5.85 -23.27 -10.52
CA SER A 82 -5.78 -22.74 -11.89
C SER A 82 -5.36 -21.26 -11.92
N ASP A 83 -4.85 -20.74 -10.80
CA ASP A 83 -4.49 -19.32 -10.61
C ASP A 83 -5.66 -18.35 -10.87
N GLN A 84 -6.91 -18.82 -10.76
CA GLN A 84 -8.07 -17.93 -10.82
C GLN A 84 -8.20 -17.19 -9.50
N LEU A 85 -8.08 -15.86 -9.53
CA LEU A 85 -8.14 -15.02 -8.35
C LEU A 85 -9.51 -14.36 -8.24
N ILE A 86 -10.07 -14.37 -7.03
CA ILE A 86 -11.31 -13.66 -6.70
C ILE A 86 -11.06 -12.78 -5.48
N TRP A 87 -11.19 -11.48 -5.68
CA TRP A 87 -11.16 -10.49 -4.63
C TRP A 87 -12.48 -10.46 -3.87
N ALA A 88 -12.41 -10.73 -2.58
CA ALA A 88 -13.49 -10.53 -1.62
C ALA A 88 -13.43 -9.09 -1.08
N ARG A 89 -14.22 -8.21 -1.70
CA ARG A 89 -14.28 -6.79 -1.39
C ARG A 89 -15.28 -6.53 -0.27
N PHE A 90 -14.79 -5.92 0.81
CA PHE A 90 -15.60 -5.54 1.97
C PHE A 90 -16.04 -4.08 1.95
N THR A 91 -15.54 -3.29 1.00
CA THR A 91 -15.85 -1.88 0.82
C THR A 91 -16.40 -1.60 -0.58
N ASN A 92 -17.19 -0.55 -0.74
CA ASN A 92 -17.60 -0.06 -2.05
C ASN A 92 -16.49 0.83 -2.65
N ASP A 93 -16.72 1.37 -3.84
CA ASP A 93 -15.76 2.25 -4.54
C ASP A 93 -15.55 3.60 -3.82
N GLU A 94 -16.39 3.92 -2.83
CA GLU A 94 -16.29 5.10 -1.96
C GLU A 94 -15.58 4.78 -0.62
N GLY A 95 -15.12 3.53 -0.43
CA GLY A 95 -14.47 3.08 0.81
C GLY A 95 -15.43 2.81 1.97
N LEU A 96 -16.75 2.86 1.74
CA LEU A 96 -17.77 2.51 2.73
C LEU A 96 -17.89 1.01 2.85
N LEU A 97 -18.02 0.51 4.08
CA LEU A 97 -18.17 -0.92 4.36
C LEU A 97 -19.48 -1.44 3.76
N LEU A 98 -19.39 -2.58 3.06
CA LEU A 98 -20.53 -3.28 2.50
C LEU A 98 -21.15 -4.22 3.55
N ASP A 99 -22.48 -4.29 3.57
CA ASP A 99 -23.20 -5.32 4.36
C ASP A 99 -22.93 -6.74 3.85
N ALA A 100 -22.64 -6.88 2.56
CA ALA A 100 -22.31 -8.15 1.92
C ALA A 100 -20.99 -8.07 1.16
N VAL A 101 -20.16 -9.10 1.30
CA VAL A 101 -18.89 -9.22 0.58
C VAL A 101 -19.16 -9.29 -0.92
N ASN A 102 -18.55 -8.39 -1.69
CA ASN A 102 -18.62 -8.40 -3.15
C ASN A 102 -17.44 -9.18 -3.72
N TYR A 103 -17.73 -10.13 -4.62
CA TYR A 103 -16.70 -10.97 -5.23
C TYR A 103 -16.38 -10.47 -6.63
N GLN A 104 -15.12 -10.08 -6.86
CA GLN A 104 -14.64 -9.58 -8.14
C GLN A 104 -13.51 -10.47 -8.67
N PRO A 105 -13.63 -11.04 -9.87
CA PRO A 105 -12.52 -11.80 -10.46
C PRO A 105 -11.35 -10.86 -10.78
N LEU A 106 -10.13 -11.37 -10.57
CA LEU A 106 -8.87 -10.69 -10.86
C LEU A 106 -7.99 -11.59 -11.72
N GLU A 107 -7.20 -10.99 -12.61
CA GLU A 107 -6.14 -11.71 -13.34
C GLU A 107 -4.89 -11.89 -12.47
N ASN A 108 -4.54 -10.89 -11.67
CA ASN A 108 -3.41 -10.92 -10.75
C ASN A 108 -3.68 -10.01 -9.52
N ILE A 109 -2.81 -10.04 -8.51
CA ILE A 109 -2.96 -9.22 -7.30
C ILE A 109 -2.38 -7.81 -7.43
N GLU A 110 -1.72 -7.46 -8.53
CA GLU A 110 -1.05 -6.17 -8.73
C GLU A 110 -1.99 -4.96 -8.61
N PRO A 111 -3.25 -4.99 -9.11
CA PRO A 111 -4.21 -3.90 -8.90
C PRO A 111 -4.53 -3.62 -7.43
N LEU A 112 -4.25 -4.56 -6.54
CA LEU A 112 -4.45 -4.41 -5.10
C LEU A 112 -3.20 -3.91 -4.38
N LEU A 113 -2.04 -3.91 -5.05
CA LEU A 113 -0.80 -3.39 -4.51
C LEU A 113 -0.72 -1.88 -4.76
N TYR A 114 0.03 -1.18 -3.92
CA TYR A 114 0.30 0.23 -4.16
C TYR A 114 1.22 0.37 -5.37
N GLY A 115 0.82 1.20 -6.33
CA GLY A 115 1.68 1.52 -7.46
C GLY A 115 2.97 2.21 -7.01
N ASP A 116 4.02 2.10 -7.81
CA ASP A 116 5.38 2.59 -7.50
C ASP A 116 5.46 4.10 -7.16
N ASN A 117 4.40 4.85 -7.42
CA ASN A 117 4.27 6.29 -7.16
C ASN A 117 3.34 6.62 -5.97
N TYR A 118 3.07 5.67 -5.07
CA TYR A 118 2.30 5.93 -3.86
C TYR A 118 3.08 6.87 -2.92
N ASN A 119 2.78 8.17 -3.00
CA ASN A 119 3.32 9.17 -2.10
C ASN A 119 2.31 9.44 -0.95
N PRO A 120 2.50 8.86 0.26
CA PRO A 120 1.56 8.99 1.37
C PRO A 120 1.43 10.42 1.92
N LEU A 121 2.14 11.41 1.37
CA LEU A 121 2.04 12.83 1.73
C LEU A 121 1.25 13.67 0.71
N ALA A 122 0.80 13.09 -0.41
CA ALA A 122 0.13 13.85 -1.47
C ALA A 122 -1.25 14.41 -1.08
N TRP A 123 -1.92 13.83 -0.07
CA TRP A 123 -3.22 14.30 0.41
C TRP A 123 -3.12 15.48 1.40
N ALA A 124 -1.92 15.91 1.80
CA ALA A 124 -1.71 17.01 2.75
C ALA A 124 -1.83 18.42 2.12
N ALA A 125 -2.01 18.52 0.80
CA ALA A 125 -2.11 19.81 0.11
C ALA A 125 -3.54 20.35 0.12
N ILE A 126 -4.04 20.78 1.29
CA ILE A 126 -5.26 21.59 1.37
C ILE A 126 -4.87 23.06 1.12
N PRO A 127 -5.42 23.74 0.09
CA PRO A 127 -5.15 25.14 -0.14
C PRO A 127 -5.91 25.98 0.90
N VAL A 128 -5.21 26.46 1.93
CA VAL A 128 -5.78 27.40 2.91
C VAL A 128 -5.88 28.77 2.24
N THR A 129 -7.08 29.15 1.82
CA THR A 129 -7.34 30.43 1.17
C THR A 129 -7.75 31.47 2.22
N ALA A 130 -7.17 32.67 2.07
CA ALA A 130 -7.43 33.93 2.77
C ALA A 130 -6.89 34.08 4.20
N GLY A 131 -5.61 34.49 4.29
CA GLY A 131 -5.11 35.35 5.36
C GLY A 131 -4.24 34.69 6.43
N GLY A 132 -2.95 34.44 6.10
CA GLY A 132 -1.92 34.18 7.12
C GLY A 132 -0.88 33.15 6.67
N ILE A 133 0.36 33.62 6.54
CA ILE A 133 1.63 32.92 6.21
C ILE A 133 1.73 31.41 6.54
N LEU A 134 2.11 30.61 5.55
CA LEU A 134 2.79 29.33 5.71
C LEU A 134 4.22 29.47 5.17
N ALA A 135 5.21 29.28 6.04
CA ALA A 135 6.63 29.25 5.68
C ALA A 135 6.97 27.86 5.13
N TRP A 136 7.21 27.75 3.83
CA TRP A 136 7.99 26.66 3.26
C TRP A 136 9.37 27.23 2.93
N ALA A 137 10.32 27.02 3.82
CA ALA A 137 11.72 27.37 3.61
C ALA A 137 12.55 26.08 3.76
N ASP A 138 13.02 25.61 2.60
CA ASP A 138 14.27 24.91 2.25
C ASP A 138 14.75 23.66 3.01
N SER A 139 15.04 22.59 2.25
CA SER A 139 16.35 21.90 2.13
C SER A 139 16.16 20.59 1.34
N GLY A 140 16.99 20.14 0.39
CA GLY A 140 18.23 20.65 -0.19
C GLY A 140 18.68 19.75 -1.36
N SER A 141 19.29 20.40 -2.35
CA SER A 141 20.43 20.03 -3.22
C SER A 141 20.76 18.56 -3.57
N ASN A 142 20.84 18.27 -4.88
CA ASN A 142 22.08 17.75 -5.48
C ASN A 142 22.20 18.23 -6.93
N SER A 143 23.09 19.21 -7.13
CA SER A 143 23.52 19.72 -8.43
C SER A 143 24.50 18.73 -9.08
N THR A 144 24.25 18.35 -10.32
CA THR A 144 25.30 18.01 -11.29
C THR A 144 25.24 19.11 -12.33
N ASP A 145 26.18 20.04 -12.23
CA ASP A 145 26.47 21.00 -13.29
C ASP A 145 27.85 20.65 -13.82
N GLU A 146 27.83 20.04 -15.00
CA GLU A 146 28.86 20.13 -16.02
C GLU A 146 29.38 21.58 -16.17
N SER A 147 30.70 21.74 -16.25
CA SER A 147 31.31 23.00 -16.67
C SER A 147 32.54 22.68 -17.51
N ASP A 148 32.31 22.61 -18.81
CA ASP A 148 33.34 22.75 -19.84
C ASP A 148 33.70 24.24 -20.02
N SER A 149 34.97 24.41 -20.36
CA SER A 149 35.51 25.46 -21.24
C SER A 149 35.56 26.92 -20.77
N ASP A 150 36.81 27.29 -20.48
CA ASP A 150 37.63 28.27 -21.20
C ASP A 150 37.32 29.77 -21.15
N SER A 151 38.44 30.48 -21.24
CA SER A 151 38.64 31.85 -21.72
C SER A 151 38.72 32.95 -20.66
N ASP A 152 39.99 33.22 -20.32
CA ASP A 152 40.66 34.49 -20.57
C ASP A 152 39.82 35.76 -20.50
N SER A 153 40.22 36.69 -19.64
CA SER A 153 40.78 37.98 -20.08
C SER A 153 40.96 38.90 -18.87
N ASP A 154 42.23 39.19 -18.60
CA ASP A 154 42.85 40.50 -18.37
C ASP A 154 42.06 41.68 -17.78
N SER A 155 42.86 42.51 -17.11
CA SER A 155 42.66 43.95 -16.87
C SER A 155 41.75 44.31 -15.69
N ASP A 156 42.09 45.24 -14.81
CA ASP A 156 43.23 46.16 -14.72
C ASP A 156 43.21 46.78 -13.32
N SER A 157 44.40 47.18 -12.89
CA SER A 157 44.71 48.45 -12.20
C SER A 157 43.87 48.95 -11.02
N ASP A 158 44.56 49.13 -9.89
CA ASP A 158 44.72 50.39 -9.11
C ASP A 158 44.75 50.07 -7.60
N SER A 159 45.95 50.13 -7.00
CA SER A 159 46.48 51.31 -6.31
C SER A 159 45.65 51.66 -5.07
N ASP A 160 46.18 51.39 -3.88
CA ASP A 160 46.42 52.45 -2.90
C ASP A 160 47.27 51.97 -1.71
N SER A 161 48.14 52.89 -1.31
CA SER A 161 49.17 52.82 -0.27
C SER A 161 48.60 52.72 1.14
N ASP A 162 49.35 52.11 2.08
CA ASP A 162 50.07 52.84 3.14
C ASP A 162 50.62 51.90 4.23
N SER A 163 51.95 51.87 4.35
CA SER A 163 52.77 51.99 5.60
C SER A 163 54.12 51.31 5.46
#